data_AF-A0A511Z889-F1
#
_entry.id   AF-A0A511Z889-F1
#
_cell.length_a   1.000
_cell.length_b   1.000
_cell.length_c   1.000
_cell.angle_alpha   90.00
_cell.angle_beta   90.00
_cell.angle_gamma   90.00
#
_symmetry.space_group_name_H-M   'P 1'
#
loop_
_entity.id
_entity.type
_entity.pdbx_description
1 polymer ?
#
loop_
_entity_poly.entity_id
_entity_poly.type
_entity_poly.pdbx_seq_one_letter_code
_entity_poly.pdbx_strand_id
1 'polypeptide(L)'
;MDINDVIRTGIIDGINAHEGTVRATFPDRDDDVSTDIALMCAEQNFPRVGDSALFLFLPNGTEQGFCLGRYYHDGNTPPIPDQEVYVKKFDEDLSVQYDYRNKELTIVNAKNVVIRGDLYVGGVITSGESS
;
A
#
# COMPACT_ATOMS: atom_id res chain seq x y z
N MET A 1 17.92 -20.49 -13.11
CA MET A 1 16.62 -19.79 -13.02
C MET A 1 16.19 -19.48 -14.44
N ASP A 2 14.97 -19.85 -14.82
CA ASP A 2 14.38 -19.43 -16.09
C ASP A 2 14.11 -17.92 -16.01
N ILE A 3 14.21 -17.18 -17.12
CA ILE A 3 13.81 -15.76 -17.14
C ILE A 3 12.33 -15.58 -16.74
N ASN A 4 11.52 -16.61 -16.99
CA ASN A 4 10.13 -16.69 -16.56
C ASN A 4 9.97 -16.74 -15.03
N ASP A 5 11.05 -16.94 -14.27
CA ASP A 5 11.04 -16.99 -12.81
C ASP A 5 11.43 -15.66 -12.14
N VAL A 6 11.84 -14.65 -12.93
CA VAL A 6 12.39 -13.40 -12.43
C VAL A 6 11.31 -12.43 -11.96
N ILE A 7 10.12 -12.46 -12.57
CA ILE A 7 9.01 -11.55 -12.26
C ILE A 7 7.73 -12.37 -12.07
N ARG A 8 7.04 -12.21 -10.94
CA ARG A 8 5.79 -12.92 -10.63
C ARG A 8 4.77 -12.05 -9.94
N THR A 9 3.50 -12.39 -10.13
CA THR A 9 2.42 -11.92 -9.25
C THR A 9 2.10 -13.01 -8.24
N GLY A 10 1.95 -12.65 -6.97
CA GLY A 10 1.59 -13.57 -5.89
C GLY A 10 0.55 -12.97 -4.96
N ILE A 11 0.06 -13.78 -4.04
CA ILE A 11 -0.91 -13.38 -3.01
C ILE A 11 -0.17 -13.35 -1.67
N ILE A 12 -0.28 -12.24 -0.93
CA ILE A 12 0.37 -12.12 0.39
C ILE A 12 -0.22 -13.16 1.35
N ASP A 13 0.64 -14.02 1.91
CA ASP A 13 0.29 -15.06 2.89
C ASP A 13 0.63 -14.62 4.32
N GLY A 14 1.72 -13.85 4.48
CA GLY A 14 2.20 -13.43 5.79
C GLY A 14 2.98 -12.13 5.75
N ILE A 15 3.01 -11.42 6.88
CA ILE A 15 3.70 -10.15 7.04
C ILE A 15 4.53 -10.23 8.33
N ASN A 16 5.83 -9.94 8.22
CA ASN A 16 6.73 -9.79 9.35
C ASN A 16 7.15 -8.32 9.45
N ALA A 17 6.40 -7.56 10.25
CA ALA A 17 6.62 -6.13 10.41
C ALA A 17 7.93 -5.79 11.14
N HIS A 18 8.50 -6.72 11.90
CA HIS A 18 9.78 -6.52 12.60
C HIS A 18 10.94 -6.49 11.61
N GLU A 19 10.96 -7.44 10.66
CA GLU A 19 12.02 -7.56 9.65
C GLU A 19 11.72 -6.79 8.36
N GLY A 20 10.50 -6.26 8.19
CA GLY A 20 10.09 -5.58 6.96
C GLY A 20 9.93 -6.54 5.78
N THR A 21 9.50 -7.77 6.05
CA THR A 21 9.37 -8.84 5.04
C THR A 21 7.92 -9.31 4.90
N VAL A 22 7.63 -9.95 3.77
CA VAL A 22 6.36 -10.62 3.48
C VAL A 22 6.62 -12.03 2.98
N ARG A 23 5.63 -12.91 3.13
CA ARG A 23 5.56 -14.20 2.41
C ARG A 23 4.42 -14.16 1.43
N ALA A 24 4.53 -14.91 0.36
CA ALA A 24 3.49 -15.00 -0.66
C ALA A 24 3.27 -16.42 -1.14
N THR A 25 2.01 -16.71 -1.47
CA THR A 25 1.61 -17.89 -2.23
C THR A 25 1.67 -17.55 -3.72
N PHE A 26 2.22 -18.46 -4.51
CA PHE A 26 2.34 -18.36 -5.96
C PHE A 26 1.45 -19.40 -6.65
N PRO A 27 0.24 -19.03 -7.10
CA PRO A 27 -0.68 -19.99 -7.74
C PRO A 27 -0.14 -20.58 -9.05
N ASP A 28 0.80 -19.90 -9.71
CA ASP A 28 1.51 -20.39 -10.89
C ASP A 28 2.59 -21.45 -10.57
N ARG A 29 2.75 -21.79 -9.28
CA ARG A 29 3.75 -22.70 -8.72
C ARG A 29 3.12 -23.73 -7.80
N ASP A 30 1.97 -24.31 -8.18
CA ASP A 30 1.25 -25.29 -7.36
C ASP A 30 0.96 -24.78 -5.93
N ASP A 31 0.63 -23.50 -5.82
CA ASP A 31 0.40 -22.79 -4.55
C ASP A 31 1.60 -22.83 -3.59
N ASP A 32 2.83 -22.85 -4.12
CA ASP A 32 4.05 -22.79 -3.32
C ASP A 32 4.11 -21.49 -2.50
N VAL A 33 4.58 -21.61 -1.25
CA VAL A 33 4.67 -20.52 -0.29
C VAL A 33 6.13 -20.13 -0.13
N SER A 34 6.42 -18.87 -0.37
CA SER A 34 7.78 -18.34 -0.26
C SER A 34 8.31 -18.34 1.18
N THR A 35 9.63 -18.29 1.31
CA THR A 35 10.29 -17.74 2.50
C THR A 35 10.02 -16.23 2.63
N ASP A 36 10.56 -15.60 3.66
CA ASP A 36 10.46 -14.14 3.84
C ASP A 36 11.16 -13.39 2.69
N ILE A 37 10.43 -12.47 2.06
CA ILE A 37 10.87 -11.61 0.96
C ILE A 37 10.81 -10.15 1.42
N ALA A 38 11.87 -9.38 1.15
CA ALA A 38 11.95 -7.98 1.56
C ALA A 38 10.88 -7.11 0.88
N LEU A 39 10.20 -6.25 1.65
CA LEU A 39 9.24 -5.27 1.14
C LEU A 39 9.93 -3.93 0.84
N MET A 40 9.55 -3.27 -0.24
CA MET A 40 10.01 -1.91 -0.53
C MET A 40 9.63 -0.93 0.61
N CYS A 41 10.62 -0.17 1.08
CA CYS A 41 10.53 0.61 2.32
C CYS A 41 10.39 2.13 2.13
N ALA A 42 9.84 2.57 0.98
CA ALA A 42 9.60 4.00 0.76
C ALA A 42 8.68 4.62 1.83
N GLU A 43 7.75 3.81 2.35
CA GLU A 43 6.83 4.15 3.43
C GLU A 43 6.57 2.91 4.30
N GLN A 44 6.15 3.10 5.55
CA GLN A 44 5.63 2.02 6.39
C GLN A 44 4.18 1.67 5.99
N ASN A 45 4.00 1.16 4.78
CA ASN A 45 2.71 0.79 4.20
C ASN A 45 2.71 -0.70 3.84
N PHE A 46 2.52 -1.53 4.86
CA PHE A 46 2.45 -2.98 4.66
C PHE A 46 1.19 -3.35 3.87
N PRO A 47 1.27 -4.34 2.96
CA PRO A 47 0.07 -4.93 2.37
C PRO A 47 -0.72 -5.71 3.44
N ARG A 48 -1.87 -6.27 3.07
CA ARG A 48 -2.64 -7.19 3.90
C ARG A 48 -2.52 -8.61 3.36
N VAL A 49 -2.72 -9.60 4.24
CA VAL A 49 -2.89 -10.99 3.81
C VAL A 49 -4.07 -11.08 2.85
N GLY A 50 -3.88 -11.76 1.72
CA GLY A 50 -4.83 -11.84 0.62
C GLY A 50 -4.63 -10.78 -0.48
N ASP A 51 -3.83 -9.73 -0.25
CA ASP A 51 -3.56 -8.73 -1.28
C ASP A 51 -2.70 -9.33 -2.41
N SER A 52 -3.02 -8.99 -3.66
CA SER A 52 -2.15 -9.29 -4.81
C SER A 52 -0.97 -8.32 -4.87
N ALA A 53 0.23 -8.85 -5.08
CA ALA A 53 1.47 -8.08 -5.14
C ALA A 53 2.42 -8.57 -6.24
N LEU A 54 3.29 -7.68 -6.69
CA LEU A 54 4.32 -7.96 -7.68
C LEU A 54 5.66 -8.26 -6.99
N PHE A 55 6.33 -9.32 -7.44
CA PHE A 55 7.59 -9.81 -6.91
C PHE A 55 8.66 -9.83 -8.00
N LEU A 56 9.88 -9.46 -7.62
CA LEU A 56 11.07 -9.57 -8.44
C LEU A 56 12.09 -10.45 -7.75
N PHE A 57 12.55 -11.50 -8.43
CA PHE A 57 13.53 -12.45 -7.92
C PHE A 57 14.89 -12.22 -8.59
N LEU A 58 15.96 -12.35 -7.80
CA LEU A 58 17.31 -12.14 -8.28
C LEU A 58 17.81 -13.37 -9.04
N PRO A 59 18.38 -13.23 -10.27
CA PRO A 59 18.80 -14.37 -11.08
C PRO A 59 19.91 -15.24 -10.46
N ASN A 60 20.61 -14.71 -9.46
CA ASN A 60 21.73 -15.33 -8.78
C ASN A 60 21.33 -16.15 -7.54
N GLY A 61 20.04 -16.24 -7.20
CA GLY A 61 19.52 -17.05 -6.09
C GLY A 61 18.11 -17.55 -6.37
N THR A 62 17.73 -18.70 -5.83
CA THR A 62 16.41 -19.30 -6.09
C THR A 62 15.26 -18.61 -5.37
N GLU A 63 15.53 -17.93 -4.24
CA GLU A 63 14.48 -17.39 -3.35
C GLU A 63 14.78 -15.96 -2.83
N GLN A 64 15.88 -15.35 -3.27
CA GLN A 64 16.18 -13.96 -2.91
C GLN A 64 15.47 -13.02 -3.86
N GLY A 65 14.64 -12.13 -3.32
CA GLY A 65 13.86 -11.20 -4.11
C GLY A 65 13.31 -10.03 -3.30
N PHE A 66 12.51 -9.23 -3.97
CA PHE A 66 11.84 -8.05 -3.43
C PHE A 66 10.36 -8.08 -3.79
N CYS A 67 9.51 -7.76 -2.81
CA CYS A 67 8.11 -7.42 -3.05
C CYS A 67 8.04 -5.93 -3.41
N LEU A 68 7.67 -5.65 -4.66
CA LEU A 68 7.50 -4.29 -5.17
C LEU A 68 6.22 -3.63 -4.66
N GLY A 69 5.29 -4.43 -4.14
CA GLY A 69 4.05 -3.98 -3.52
C GLY A 69 2.82 -4.30 -4.36
N ARG A 70 1.69 -3.73 -3.92
CA ARG A 70 0.37 -3.92 -4.52
C ARG A 70 0.26 -3.15 -5.82
N TYR A 71 -0.58 -3.65 -6.71
CA TYR A 71 -0.90 -3.02 -7.99
C TYR A 71 -2.42 -2.98 -8.20
N TYR A 72 -2.87 -2.14 -9.13
CA TYR A 72 -4.29 -2.06 -9.47
C TYR A 72 -4.68 -3.20 -10.41
N HIS A 73 -5.85 -3.79 -10.17
CA HIS A 73 -6.48 -4.82 -10.99
C HIS A 73 -8.00 -4.81 -10.75
N ASP A 74 -8.76 -5.67 -11.41
CA ASP A 74 -10.23 -5.68 -11.31
C ASP A 74 -10.77 -5.89 -9.88
N GLY A 75 -9.99 -6.52 -9.00
CA GLY A 75 -10.33 -6.73 -7.58
C GLY A 75 -9.74 -5.68 -6.62
N ASN A 76 -8.89 -4.78 -7.13
CA ASN A 76 -8.29 -3.68 -6.37
C ASN A 76 -8.14 -2.48 -7.30
N THR A 77 -9.22 -1.70 -7.46
CA THR A 77 -9.25 -0.53 -8.32
C THR A 77 -8.79 0.72 -7.57
N PRO A 78 -8.38 1.80 -8.27
CA PRO A 78 -8.16 3.09 -7.64
C PRO A 78 -9.39 3.53 -6.81
N PRO A 79 -9.20 4.02 -5.56
CA PRO A 79 -10.33 4.39 -4.71
C PRO A 79 -11.11 5.59 -5.26
N ILE A 80 -10.42 6.51 -5.94
CA ILE A 80 -11.00 7.62 -6.69
C ILE A 80 -10.38 7.59 -8.08
N PRO A 81 -11.14 7.27 -9.14
CA PRO A 81 -10.63 7.20 -10.52
C PRO A 81 -10.54 8.59 -11.15
N ASP A 82 -9.86 9.53 -10.49
CA ASP A 82 -9.60 10.89 -10.97
C ASP A 82 -8.10 11.20 -10.88
N GLN A 83 -7.48 11.50 -12.02
CA GLN A 83 -6.04 11.81 -12.10
C GLN A 83 -5.68 13.14 -11.42
N GLU A 84 -6.66 14.01 -11.19
CA GLU A 84 -6.49 15.28 -10.47
C GLU A 84 -6.72 15.14 -8.97
N VAL A 85 -6.77 13.91 -8.45
CA VAL A 85 -6.83 13.62 -7.02
C VAL A 85 -5.75 12.63 -6.64
N TYR A 86 -4.89 13.02 -5.69
CA TYR A 86 -3.99 12.08 -5.02
C TYR A 86 -4.70 11.50 -3.80
N VAL A 87 -4.67 10.18 -3.64
CA VAL A 87 -5.28 9.49 -2.49
C VAL A 87 -4.25 8.59 -1.80
N LYS A 88 -4.03 8.87 -0.52
CA LYS A 88 -3.35 7.96 0.41
C LYS A 88 -4.40 7.25 1.26
N LYS A 89 -4.70 6.00 0.92
CA LYS A 89 -5.62 5.12 1.68
C LYS A 89 -4.88 4.48 2.86
N PHE A 90 -5.45 4.57 4.07
CA PHE A 90 -4.90 3.94 5.28
C PHE A 90 -5.69 2.69 5.67
N ASP A 91 -7.01 2.74 5.54
CA ASP A 91 -7.89 1.56 5.62
C ASP A 91 -9.06 1.69 4.64
N GLU A 92 -10.12 0.87 4.78
CA GLU A 92 -11.25 0.92 3.85
C GLU A 92 -11.92 2.30 3.77
N ASP A 93 -12.02 3.00 4.90
CA ASP A 93 -12.79 4.23 5.03
C ASP A 93 -11.91 5.45 5.36
N LEU A 94 -10.68 5.26 5.84
CA LEU A 94 -9.74 6.31 6.20
C LEU A 94 -8.77 6.64 5.06
N SER A 95 -8.74 7.91 4.64
CA SER A 95 -7.80 8.40 3.63
C SER A 95 -7.38 9.85 3.84
N VAL A 96 -6.23 10.20 3.28
CA VAL A 96 -5.84 11.59 3.01
C VAL A 96 -5.93 11.80 1.51
N GLN A 97 -6.64 12.84 1.09
CA GLN A 97 -6.89 13.17 -0.31
C GLN A 97 -6.38 14.57 -0.61
N TYR A 98 -5.75 14.75 -1.77
CA TYR A 98 -5.34 16.06 -2.25
C TYR A 98 -5.90 16.31 -3.65
N ASP A 99 -6.79 17.29 -3.77
CA ASP A 99 -7.36 17.75 -5.04
C ASP A 99 -6.43 18.81 -5.66
N TYR A 100 -5.84 18.49 -6.81
CA TYR A 100 -4.91 19.38 -7.51
C TYR A 100 -5.58 20.61 -8.11
N ARG A 101 -6.87 20.55 -8.46
CA ARG A 101 -7.63 21.64 -9.09
C ARG A 101 -7.96 22.70 -8.04
N ASN A 102 -8.49 22.26 -6.90
CA ASN A 102 -8.96 23.13 -5.83
C ASN A 102 -7.85 23.47 -4.82
N LYS A 103 -6.71 22.77 -4.88
CA LYS A 103 -5.61 22.86 -3.89
C LYS A 103 -6.11 22.54 -2.48
N GLU A 104 -6.98 21.55 -2.37
CA GLU A 104 -7.64 21.15 -1.13
C GLU A 104 -7.03 19.85 -0.61
N LEU A 105 -6.63 19.85 0.67
CA LEU A 105 -6.19 18.65 1.40
C LEU A 105 -7.29 18.24 2.38
N THR A 106 -7.80 17.02 2.22
CA THR A 106 -8.93 16.50 2.99
C THR A 106 -8.54 15.22 3.72
N ILE A 107 -8.81 15.17 5.03
CA ILE A 107 -8.70 13.96 5.85
C ILE A 107 -10.10 13.37 6.01
N VAL A 108 -10.34 12.20 5.42
CA VAL A 108 -11.67 11.58 5.35
C VAL A 108 -11.79 10.51 6.43
N ASN A 109 -12.88 10.55 7.20
CA ASN A 109 -13.27 9.58 8.25
C ASN A 109 -12.22 9.35 9.36
N ALA A 110 -11.29 10.27 9.57
CA ALA A 110 -10.45 10.23 10.76
C ALA A 110 -11.31 10.50 12.00
N LYS A 111 -11.32 9.57 12.96
CA LYS A 111 -11.99 9.76 14.25
C LYS A 111 -11.44 10.98 15.00
N ASN A 112 -10.13 11.17 14.96
CA ASN A 112 -9.44 12.32 15.56
C ASN A 112 -8.26 12.72 14.66
N VAL A 113 -7.97 14.02 14.61
CA VAL A 113 -6.70 14.54 14.06
C VAL A 113 -5.89 15.10 15.22
N VAL A 114 -4.76 14.46 15.53
CA VAL A 114 -3.90 14.84 16.66
C VAL A 114 -2.60 15.45 16.13
N ILE A 115 -2.39 16.74 16.42
CA ILE A 115 -1.15 17.46 16.08
C ILE A 115 -0.31 17.59 17.35
N ARG A 116 0.89 17.02 17.33
CA ARG A 116 1.87 17.14 18.42
C ARG A 116 2.90 18.20 18.05
N GLY A 117 2.64 19.43 18.49
CA GLY A 117 3.42 20.62 18.19
C GLY A 117 2.52 21.84 18.12
N ASP A 118 3.09 22.99 17.76
CA ASP A 118 2.30 24.20 17.57
C ASP A 118 1.55 24.15 16.23
N LEU A 119 0.28 24.53 16.25
CA LEU A 119 -0.54 24.70 15.06
C LEU A 119 -0.77 26.19 14.81
N TYR A 120 -0.19 26.70 13.73
CA TYR A 120 -0.49 28.04 13.22
C TYR A 120 -1.55 27.96 12.12
N VAL A 121 -2.65 28.70 12.28
CA VAL A 121 -3.71 28.79 11.27
C VAL A 121 -3.77 30.21 10.74
N GLY A 122 -3.33 30.40 9.49
CA GLY A 122 -3.37 31.69 8.79
C GLY A 122 -4.73 32.03 8.19
N GLY A 123 -5.71 31.12 8.29
CA GLY A 123 -7.07 31.27 7.77
C GLY A 123 -8.13 31.14 8.86
N VAL A 124 -9.33 30.72 8.47
CA VAL A 124 -10.48 30.56 9.37
C VAL A 124 -10.65 29.09 9.77
N ILE A 125 -10.83 28.83 11.07
CA ILE A 125 -11.27 27.53 11.57
C ILE A 125 -12.80 27.53 11.57
N THR A 126 -13.40 26.61 10.82
CA THR A 126 -14.85 26.39 10.80
C THR A 126 -15.14 25.04 11.43
N SER A 127 -16.21 24.95 12.23
CA SER A 127 -16.73 23.68 12.75
C SER A 127 -18.11 23.42 12.15
N GLY A 128 -18.41 22.15 11.88
CA GLY A 128 -19.73 21.66 11.50
C GLY A 128 -20.22 20.65 12.52
N GLU A 129 -21.54 20.43 12.59
CA GLU A 129 -22.09 19.35 13.42
C GLU A 129 -21.78 17.99 12.77
N SER A 130 -21.31 17.04 13.58
CA SER A 130 -21.23 15.63 13.19
C SER A 130 -22.68 15.13 13.02
N SER A 131 -23.03 14.67 11.82
CA SER A 131 -24.29 13.95 11.61
C SER A 131 -24.18 12.49 12.04
#